data_AF-A0A0B7FXK2-F1
#
_entry.id   AF-A0A0B7FXK2-F1
#
_cell.length_a   1.000
_cell.length_b   1.000
_cell.length_c   1.000
_cell.angle_alpha   90.00
_cell.angle_beta   90.00
_cell.angle_gamma   90.00
#
_symmetry.space_group_name_H-M   'P 1'
#
loop_
_entity.id
_entity.type
_entity.pdbx_description
1 polymer ?
#
loop_
_entity_poly.entity_id
_entity_poly.type
_entity_poly.pdbx_seq_one_letter_code
_entity_poly.pdbx_strand_id
1 'polypeptide(L)'
;MPLVQAVSFGAEAQLPTIEEQAEDNAWTLAKYFKLHLHPSDMQAKNHLKLDDLPPGVTLRQIYSDFLGYLLKHTRSFFEDRILDGKQIWARYSPSMEVIIAHPNGWGIREQTFLRSAAVAAGFSTTDQASTKVRFVSEAEASVHFCIHHTNLGTVLKPGTNFAVCDAGGSTVDTTLYSVTSMRPNLKLKEERASACVQAGAIFVDFEVEKHLRRTLTNAGINSEDVVEYTKTGVKDFESFAKRAFKDETTEQSVTIAHTRFNNTAIRARRGRITLSG
;
A
#
# COMPACT_ATOMS: atom_id res chain seq x y z
N MET A 1 18.15 -19.16 -18.09
CA MET A 1 16.95 -19.35 -17.26
C MET A 1 15.83 -18.53 -17.90
N PRO A 2 14.60 -19.06 -18.01
CA PRO A 2 13.46 -18.26 -18.47
C PRO A 2 13.28 -17.06 -17.54
N LEU A 3 12.98 -15.90 -18.12
CA LEU A 3 12.67 -14.68 -17.37
C LEU A 3 11.36 -14.92 -16.61
N VAL A 4 11.39 -14.82 -15.29
CA VAL A 4 10.18 -14.84 -14.47
C VAL A 4 9.44 -13.52 -14.71
N GLN A 5 8.19 -13.60 -15.15
CA GLN A 5 7.39 -12.45 -15.54
C GLN A 5 6.15 -12.33 -14.65
N ALA A 6 5.83 -11.10 -14.23
CA ALA A 6 4.57 -10.82 -13.56
C ALA A 6 3.38 -10.95 -14.53
N VAL A 7 2.34 -11.64 -14.07
CA VAL A 7 1.15 -12.01 -14.89
C VAL A 7 -0.10 -11.24 -14.52
N SER A 8 -0.14 -10.62 -13.34
CA SER A 8 -1.26 -9.79 -12.87
C SER A 8 -0.75 -8.77 -11.83
N PHE A 9 -1.46 -7.64 -11.70
CA PHE A 9 -1.04 -6.50 -10.89
C PHE A 9 -2.22 -5.88 -10.12
N GLY A 10 -1.91 -5.20 -9.01
CA GLY A 10 -2.88 -4.39 -8.28
C GLY A 10 -4.11 -5.18 -7.84
N ALA A 11 -5.30 -4.61 -8.04
CA ALA A 11 -6.57 -5.25 -7.67
C ALA A 11 -6.89 -6.47 -8.56
N GLU A 12 -6.41 -6.49 -9.81
CA GLU A 12 -6.63 -7.62 -10.73
C GLU A 12 -6.00 -8.91 -10.19
N ALA A 13 -4.86 -8.79 -9.52
CA ALA A 13 -4.16 -9.92 -8.91
C ALA A 13 -4.93 -10.61 -7.76
N GLN A 14 -6.03 -9.99 -7.29
CA GLN A 14 -6.89 -10.51 -6.22
C GLN A 14 -8.25 -11.00 -6.73
N LEU A 15 -8.48 -10.99 -8.05
CA LEU A 15 -9.72 -11.51 -8.62
C LEU A 15 -9.79 -13.03 -8.43
N PRO A 16 -10.98 -13.61 -8.15
CA PRO A 16 -11.14 -15.05 -7.98
C PRO A 16 -10.59 -15.86 -9.17
N THR A 17 -10.83 -15.36 -10.40
CA THR A 17 -10.31 -16.01 -11.63
C THR A 17 -8.79 -16.01 -11.71
N ILE A 18 -8.11 -15.03 -11.12
CA ILE A 18 -6.65 -14.97 -11.07
C ILE A 18 -6.11 -15.84 -9.93
N GLU A 19 -6.83 -15.93 -8.81
CA GLU A 19 -6.50 -16.88 -7.74
C GLU A 19 -6.57 -18.33 -8.24
N GLU A 20 -7.62 -18.70 -8.97
CA GLU A 20 -7.74 -20.02 -9.62
C GLU A 20 -6.57 -20.29 -10.59
N GLN A 21 -6.25 -19.33 -11.46
CA GLN A 21 -5.10 -19.45 -12.37
C GLN A 21 -3.77 -19.55 -11.61
N ALA A 22 -3.63 -18.85 -10.49
CA ALA A 22 -2.43 -18.91 -9.67
C ALA A 22 -2.25 -20.30 -9.06
N GLU A 23 -3.33 -20.96 -8.66
CA GLU A 23 -3.31 -22.35 -8.18
C GLU A 23 -2.93 -23.31 -9.32
N ASP A 24 -3.59 -23.21 -10.48
CA ASP A 24 -3.34 -24.07 -11.64
C ASP A 24 -1.91 -23.96 -12.19
N ASN A 25 -1.34 -22.76 -12.16
CA ASN A 25 -0.04 -22.45 -12.75
C ASN A 25 1.07 -22.26 -11.71
N ALA A 26 0.80 -22.54 -10.43
CA ALA A 26 1.71 -22.35 -9.31
C ALA A 26 2.32 -20.94 -9.23
N TRP A 27 1.52 -19.90 -9.50
CA TRP A 27 1.95 -18.52 -9.35
C TRP A 27 2.05 -18.12 -7.88
N THR A 28 2.99 -17.22 -7.57
CA THR A 28 3.19 -16.70 -6.21
C THR A 28 2.81 -15.22 -6.16
N LEU A 29 1.93 -14.85 -5.23
CA LEU A 29 1.53 -13.47 -5.01
C LEU A 29 2.61 -12.70 -4.22
N ALA A 30 3.22 -11.69 -4.84
CA ALA A 30 4.06 -10.73 -4.12
C ALA A 30 3.19 -9.65 -3.45
N LYS A 31 2.92 -9.79 -2.15
CA LYS A 31 2.21 -8.78 -1.36
C LYS A 31 3.13 -8.08 -0.36
N TYR A 32 2.75 -6.88 0.06
CA TYR A 32 3.49 -6.07 1.04
C TYR A 32 4.98 -5.83 0.72
N PHE A 33 5.36 -5.91 -0.56
CA PHE A 33 6.76 -5.80 -1.00
C PHE A 33 7.42 -4.46 -0.61
N LYS A 34 6.63 -3.40 -0.33
CA LYS A 34 7.14 -2.13 0.21
C LYS A 34 7.93 -2.30 1.51
N LEU A 35 7.50 -3.24 2.37
CA LEU A 35 8.13 -3.52 3.66
C LEU A 35 9.55 -4.07 3.52
N HIS A 36 9.87 -4.75 2.41
CA HIS A 36 11.22 -5.25 2.15
C HIS A 36 12.23 -4.13 1.83
N LEU A 37 11.75 -2.93 1.49
CA LEU A 37 12.60 -1.75 1.27
C LEU A 37 12.73 -0.87 2.53
N HIS A 38 12.04 -1.20 3.63
CA HIS A 38 12.13 -0.39 4.84
C HIS A 38 13.57 -0.28 5.36
N PRO A 39 13.97 0.90 5.87
CA PRO A 39 15.19 1.05 6.65
C PRO A 39 15.29 0.04 7.81
N SER A 40 16.51 -0.43 8.11
CA SER A 40 16.72 -1.51 9.08
C SER A 40 16.26 -1.16 10.50
N ASP A 41 16.36 0.11 10.88
CA ASP A 41 15.87 0.67 12.14
C ASP A 41 14.33 0.70 12.24
N MET A 42 13.63 0.70 11.09
CA MET A 42 12.18 0.54 11.05
C MET A 42 11.77 -0.94 11.13
N GLN A 43 12.51 -1.83 10.45
CA GLN A 43 12.22 -3.28 10.45
C GLN A 43 12.42 -3.91 11.84
N ALA A 44 13.47 -3.50 12.57
CA ALA A 44 13.82 -4.09 13.87
C ALA A 44 12.79 -3.82 14.99
N LYS A 45 11.90 -2.85 14.82
CA LYS A 45 10.96 -2.43 15.86
C LYS A 45 9.69 -3.29 15.94
N ASN A 46 9.41 -4.14 14.94
CA ASN A 46 8.18 -4.91 14.89
C ASN A 46 8.40 -6.37 14.52
N HIS A 47 7.67 -7.27 15.18
CA HIS A 47 7.69 -8.72 14.96
C HIS A 47 6.89 -9.17 13.74
N LEU A 48 6.76 -8.32 12.72
CA LEU A 48 5.95 -8.61 11.54
C LEU A 48 6.73 -9.55 10.63
N LYS A 49 6.29 -10.82 10.56
CA LYS A 49 6.88 -11.80 9.65
C LYS A 49 6.46 -11.45 8.22
N LEU A 50 7.41 -10.97 7.43
CA LEU A 50 7.23 -10.73 6.01
C LEU A 50 7.22 -12.05 5.26
N ASP A 51 6.34 -12.16 4.27
CA ASP A 51 6.39 -13.26 3.32
C ASP A 51 7.65 -13.13 2.45
N ASP A 52 8.22 -14.25 2.05
CA ASP A 52 9.35 -14.25 1.13
C ASP A 52 8.92 -13.72 -0.24
N LEU A 53 9.87 -13.10 -0.97
CA LEU A 53 9.63 -12.72 -2.34
C LEU A 53 9.45 -13.97 -3.22
N PRO A 54 8.67 -13.88 -4.31
CA PRO A 54 8.53 -15.00 -5.25
C PRO A 54 9.89 -15.55 -5.70
N PRO A 55 10.04 -16.89 -5.82
CA PRO A 55 11.30 -17.50 -6.19
C PRO A 55 11.88 -16.93 -7.50
N GLY A 56 13.14 -16.54 -7.45
CA GLY A 56 13.84 -15.96 -8.62
C GLY A 56 13.45 -14.52 -8.97
N VAL A 57 12.54 -13.89 -8.22
CA VAL A 57 12.12 -12.50 -8.44
C VAL A 57 12.76 -11.58 -7.41
N THR A 58 13.55 -10.61 -7.88
CA THR A 58 14.17 -9.62 -7.00
C THR A 58 13.18 -8.52 -6.60
N LEU A 59 13.42 -7.87 -5.46
CA LEU A 59 12.59 -6.72 -5.05
C LEU A 59 12.54 -5.62 -6.12
N ARG A 60 13.69 -5.35 -6.76
CA ARG A 60 13.78 -4.35 -7.84
C ARG A 60 12.88 -4.72 -9.02
N GLN A 61 12.82 -6.01 -9.38
CA GLN A 61 11.96 -6.51 -10.44
C GLN A 61 10.47 -6.26 -10.11
N ILE A 62 10.05 -6.57 -8.88
CA ILE A 62 8.67 -6.32 -8.43
C ILE A 62 8.31 -4.84 -8.57
N TYR A 63 9.18 -3.94 -8.10
CA TYR A 63 8.97 -2.50 -8.25
C TYR A 63 8.95 -2.05 -9.71
N SER A 64 9.90 -2.51 -10.54
CA SER A 64 9.95 -2.09 -11.94
C SER A 64 8.75 -2.60 -12.73
N ASP A 65 8.29 -3.82 -12.48
CA ASP A 65 7.13 -4.39 -13.15
C ASP A 65 5.85 -3.66 -12.73
N PHE A 66 5.68 -3.39 -11.43
CA PHE A 66 4.53 -2.64 -10.92
C PHE A 66 4.51 -1.19 -11.43
N LEU A 67 5.66 -0.50 -11.41
CA LEU A 67 5.80 0.85 -11.96
C LEU A 67 5.58 0.87 -13.48
N GLY A 68 6.06 -0.14 -14.20
CA GLY A 68 5.84 -0.29 -15.64
C GLY A 68 4.37 -0.52 -15.98
N TYR A 69 3.68 -1.33 -15.18
CA TYR A 69 2.22 -1.49 -15.24
C TYR A 69 1.51 -0.13 -15.07
N LEU A 70 1.85 0.65 -14.04
CA LEU A 70 1.27 1.99 -13.84
C LEU A 70 1.53 2.93 -15.01
N LEU A 71 2.74 2.96 -15.56
CA LEU A 71 3.08 3.79 -16.72
C LEU A 71 2.27 3.39 -17.95
N LYS A 72 2.18 2.09 -18.23
CA LYS A 72 1.42 1.55 -19.37
C LYS A 72 -0.07 1.92 -19.27
N HIS A 73 -0.67 1.74 -18.09
CA HIS A 73 -2.08 2.08 -17.88
C HIS A 73 -2.32 3.59 -17.92
N THR A 74 -1.43 4.39 -17.33
CA THR A 74 -1.48 5.86 -17.40
C THR A 74 -1.44 6.33 -18.85
N ARG A 75 -0.51 5.78 -19.65
CA ARG A 75 -0.42 6.05 -21.08
C ARG A 75 -1.70 5.70 -21.81
N SER A 76 -2.18 4.47 -21.69
CA SER A 76 -3.40 4.02 -22.39
C SER A 76 -4.58 4.91 -22.03
N PHE A 77 -4.80 5.16 -20.74
CA PHE A 77 -5.89 6.00 -20.27
C PHE A 77 -5.78 7.43 -20.84
N PHE A 78 -4.59 8.02 -20.82
CA PHE A 78 -4.36 9.36 -21.36
C PHE A 78 -4.60 9.41 -22.88
N GLU A 79 -4.02 8.48 -23.63
CA GLU A 79 -4.15 8.40 -25.09
C GLU A 79 -5.61 8.23 -25.53
N ASP A 80 -6.42 7.51 -24.75
CA ASP A 80 -7.82 7.22 -25.06
C ASP A 80 -8.80 8.32 -24.59
N ARG A 81 -8.46 9.07 -23.53
CA ARG A 81 -9.38 10.04 -22.90
C ARG A 81 -9.12 11.50 -23.28
N ILE A 82 -7.92 11.83 -23.75
CA ILE A 82 -7.56 13.19 -24.13
C ILE A 82 -7.68 13.34 -25.65
N LEU A 83 -8.29 14.44 -26.10
CA LEU A 83 -8.32 14.78 -27.53
C LEU A 83 -6.89 14.88 -28.07
N ASP A 84 -6.60 14.22 -29.18
CA ASP A 84 -5.25 14.07 -29.74
C ASP A 84 -4.23 13.43 -28.76
N GLY A 85 -4.71 12.66 -27.77
CA GLY A 85 -3.92 12.10 -26.67
C GLY A 85 -2.67 11.34 -27.13
N LYS A 86 -2.77 10.54 -28.21
CA LYS A 86 -1.62 9.83 -28.81
C LYS A 86 -0.53 10.77 -29.31
N GLN A 87 -0.91 11.85 -30.00
CA GLN A 87 0.04 12.83 -30.52
C GLN A 87 0.68 13.63 -29.38
N ILE A 88 -0.14 14.05 -28.40
CA ILE A 88 0.32 14.78 -27.22
C ILE A 88 1.29 13.92 -26.40
N TRP A 89 0.92 12.66 -26.12
CA TRP A 89 1.77 11.74 -25.37
C TRP A 89 3.11 11.54 -26.09
N ALA A 90 3.09 11.22 -27.39
CA ALA A 90 4.32 11.03 -28.17
C ALA A 90 5.24 12.28 -28.15
N ARG A 91 4.64 13.48 -28.14
CA ARG A 91 5.38 14.75 -28.12
C ARG A 91 5.99 15.07 -26.76
N TYR A 92 5.29 14.80 -25.65
CA TYR A 92 5.68 15.27 -24.32
C TYR A 92 6.17 14.17 -23.37
N SER A 93 5.88 12.90 -23.62
CA SER A 93 6.41 11.79 -22.80
C SER A 93 7.94 11.79 -22.73
N PRO A 94 8.71 12.14 -23.79
CA PRO A 94 10.16 12.21 -23.69
C PRO A 94 10.69 13.32 -22.76
N SER A 95 9.87 14.28 -22.34
CA SER A 95 10.24 15.33 -21.39
C SER A 95 9.44 15.27 -20.08
N MET A 96 8.71 14.18 -19.86
CA MET A 96 7.88 14.01 -18.67
C MET A 96 8.74 13.88 -17.42
N GLU A 97 8.34 14.59 -16.37
CA GLU A 97 8.83 14.40 -15.01
C GLU A 97 7.84 13.55 -14.21
N VAL A 98 8.36 12.64 -13.40
CA VAL A 98 7.59 11.83 -12.46
C VAL A 98 8.07 12.10 -11.06
N ILE A 99 7.12 12.38 -10.18
CA ILE A 99 7.35 12.63 -8.76
C ILE A 99 6.78 11.45 -8.00
N ILE A 100 7.65 10.73 -7.29
CA ILE A 100 7.27 9.56 -6.49
C ILE A 100 7.19 9.97 -5.02
N ALA A 101 6.00 9.84 -4.44
CA ALA A 101 5.83 9.99 -2.99
C ALA A 101 6.45 8.78 -2.26
N HIS A 102 7.14 9.01 -1.16
CA HIS A 102 7.72 7.95 -0.34
C HIS A 102 7.49 8.21 1.16
N PRO A 103 7.54 7.18 2.01
CA PRO A 103 7.42 7.35 3.46
C PRO A 103 8.45 8.33 3.98
N ASN A 104 8.11 9.12 4.99
CA ASN A 104 8.97 10.18 5.51
C ASN A 104 10.29 9.62 6.08
N GLY A 105 10.30 8.37 6.55
CA GLY A 105 11.50 7.68 7.01
C GLY A 105 12.46 7.22 5.92
N TRP A 106 12.10 7.31 4.64
CA TRP A 106 12.94 6.81 3.54
C TRP A 106 13.97 7.84 3.08
N GLY A 107 15.23 7.43 3.15
CA GLY A 107 16.38 8.29 2.85
C GLY A 107 16.93 8.08 1.44
N ILE A 108 18.19 8.50 1.26
CA ILE A 108 18.89 8.46 -0.03
C ILE A 108 18.96 7.04 -0.61
N ARG A 109 19.13 6.02 0.24
CA ARG A 109 19.25 4.63 -0.19
C ARG A 109 17.97 4.14 -0.86
N GLU A 110 16.83 4.34 -0.20
CA GLU A 110 15.52 3.93 -0.69
C GLU A 110 15.12 4.75 -1.93
N GLN A 111 15.38 6.05 -1.94
CA GLN A 111 15.15 6.90 -3.13
C GLN A 111 16.03 6.47 -4.32
N THR A 112 17.28 6.07 -4.08
CA THR A 112 18.17 5.55 -5.13
C THR A 112 17.63 4.24 -5.70
N PHE A 113 17.13 3.35 -4.84
CA PHE A 113 16.47 2.12 -5.26
C PHE A 113 15.23 2.41 -6.11
N LEU A 114 14.32 3.28 -5.64
CA LEU A 114 13.11 3.66 -6.37
C LEU A 114 13.45 4.28 -7.73
N ARG A 115 14.46 5.16 -7.79
CA ARG A 115 14.92 5.75 -9.05
C ARG A 115 15.42 4.69 -10.02
N SER A 116 16.19 3.71 -9.54
CA SER A 116 16.64 2.58 -10.38
C SER A 116 15.46 1.75 -10.91
N ALA A 117 14.46 1.47 -10.07
CA ALA A 117 13.26 0.75 -10.49
C ALA A 117 12.42 1.55 -11.50
N ALA A 118 12.28 2.87 -11.32
CA ALA A 118 11.57 3.74 -12.25
C ALA A 118 12.26 3.82 -13.62
N VAL A 119 13.59 3.85 -13.66
CA VAL A 119 14.36 3.75 -14.91
C VAL A 119 14.11 2.40 -15.60
N ALA A 120 14.17 1.30 -14.85
CA ALA A 120 13.88 -0.03 -15.38
C ALA A 120 12.44 -0.17 -15.89
N ALA A 121 11.49 0.55 -15.27
CA ALA A 121 10.09 0.62 -15.68
C ALA A 121 9.83 1.50 -16.92
N GLY A 122 10.83 2.23 -17.42
CA GLY A 122 10.72 3.06 -18.61
C GLY A 122 10.30 4.51 -18.37
N PHE A 123 10.32 5.01 -17.12
CA PHE A 123 10.01 6.42 -16.83
C PHE A 123 11.10 7.39 -17.28
N SER A 124 12.36 6.93 -17.35
CA SER A 124 13.50 7.75 -17.74
C SER A 124 14.64 6.86 -18.26
N THR A 125 15.56 7.45 -19.01
CA THR A 125 16.89 6.88 -19.22
C THR A 125 17.78 7.10 -17.99
N THR A 126 18.85 6.32 -17.87
CA THR A 126 19.79 6.40 -16.73
C THR A 126 20.41 7.78 -16.58
N ASP A 127 20.79 8.43 -17.68
CA ASP A 127 21.44 9.75 -17.71
C ASP A 127 20.49 10.88 -17.32
N GLN A 128 19.17 10.71 -17.51
CA GLN A 128 18.15 11.71 -17.20
C GLN A 128 17.41 11.44 -15.88
N ALA A 129 17.73 10.34 -15.19
CA ALA A 129 16.96 9.87 -14.05
C ALA A 129 16.94 10.86 -12.87
N SER A 130 18.01 11.64 -12.68
CA SER A 130 18.11 12.62 -11.58
C SER A 130 17.22 13.83 -11.79
N THR A 131 16.93 14.21 -13.04
CA THR A 131 16.07 15.35 -13.37
C THR A 131 14.62 14.93 -13.58
N LYS A 132 14.39 13.74 -14.15
CA LYS A 132 13.05 13.24 -14.46
C LYS A 132 12.36 12.48 -13.35
N VAL A 133 13.10 11.83 -12.45
CA VAL A 133 12.53 11.07 -11.33
C VAL A 133 12.83 11.79 -10.03
N ARG A 134 11.82 12.53 -9.56
CA ARG A 134 11.86 13.36 -8.37
C ARG A 134 11.09 12.70 -7.25
N PHE A 135 11.33 13.17 -6.03
CA PHE A 135 10.77 12.59 -4.82
C PHE A 135 10.13 13.68 -3.98
N VAL A 136 9.09 13.28 -3.26
CA VAL A 136 8.39 14.07 -2.27
C VAL A 136 8.06 13.14 -1.10
N SER A 137 8.02 13.65 0.13
CA SER A 137 7.53 12.83 1.24
C SER A 137 6.00 12.68 1.15
N GLU A 138 5.45 11.57 1.65
CA GLU A 138 4.00 11.33 1.72
C GLU A 138 3.28 12.43 2.52
N ALA A 139 3.88 12.89 3.64
CA ALA A 139 3.35 14.02 4.39
C ALA A 139 3.31 15.33 3.57
N GLU A 140 4.40 15.67 2.87
CA GLU A 140 4.47 16.88 2.03
C GLU A 140 3.47 16.82 0.86
N ALA A 141 3.38 15.66 0.20
CA ALA A 141 2.39 15.43 -0.86
C ALA A 141 0.95 15.64 -0.34
N SER A 142 0.66 15.18 0.87
CA SER A 142 -0.63 15.38 1.54
C SER A 142 -0.91 16.85 1.83
N VAL A 143 0.10 17.63 2.24
CA VAL A 143 -0.06 19.09 2.42
C VAL A 143 -0.41 19.77 1.09
N HIS A 144 0.30 19.44 0.02
CA HIS A 144 -0.01 19.98 -1.31
C HIS A 144 -1.44 19.63 -1.74
N PHE A 145 -1.86 18.37 -1.55
CA PHE A 145 -3.23 17.96 -1.85
C PHE A 145 -4.25 18.79 -1.06
N CYS A 146 -4.09 18.91 0.25
CA CYS A 146 -4.99 19.67 1.10
C CYS A 146 -5.03 21.16 0.74
N ILE A 147 -3.91 21.79 0.41
CA ILE A 147 -3.89 23.20 -0.01
C ILE A 147 -4.69 23.43 -1.28
N HIS A 148 -4.64 22.51 -2.25
CA HIS A 148 -5.32 22.66 -3.53
C HIS A 148 -6.79 22.21 -3.51
N HIS A 149 -7.15 21.27 -2.64
CA HIS A 149 -8.49 20.64 -2.63
C HIS A 149 -9.31 20.95 -1.38
N THR A 150 -8.78 21.71 -0.42
CA THR A 150 -9.48 22.10 0.81
C THR A 150 -9.28 23.59 1.09
N ASN A 151 -9.89 24.08 2.17
CA ASN A 151 -9.67 25.45 2.66
C ASN A 151 -8.34 25.63 3.39
N LEU A 152 -7.48 24.61 3.49
CA LEU A 152 -6.21 24.71 4.23
C LEU A 152 -5.36 25.91 3.75
N GLY A 153 -5.31 26.16 2.44
CA GLY A 153 -4.56 27.29 1.86
C GLY A 153 -5.03 28.68 2.31
N THR A 154 -6.28 28.84 2.77
CA THR A 154 -6.80 30.12 3.29
C THR A 154 -6.52 30.31 4.78
N VAL A 155 -6.24 29.21 5.49
CA VAL A 155 -5.99 29.18 6.93
C VAL A 155 -4.49 29.34 7.22
N LEU A 156 -3.62 28.77 6.39
CA LEU A 156 -2.18 28.80 6.57
C LEU A 156 -1.60 30.22 6.37
N LYS A 157 -0.80 30.66 7.34
CA LYS A 157 -0.04 31.92 7.32
C LYS A 157 1.40 31.68 7.78
N PRO A 158 2.37 32.51 7.38
CA PRO A 158 3.71 32.45 7.97
C PRO A 158 3.66 32.43 9.50
N GLY A 159 4.37 31.49 10.11
CA GLY A 159 4.35 31.20 11.56
C GLY A 159 3.31 30.17 12.02
N THR A 160 2.42 29.70 11.13
CA THR A 160 1.46 28.64 11.47
C THR A 160 2.20 27.32 11.65
N ASN A 161 1.96 26.65 12.78
CA ASN A 161 2.44 25.30 13.02
C ASN A 161 1.28 24.31 12.87
N PHE A 162 1.49 23.23 12.15
CA PHE A 162 0.48 22.18 11.97
C PHE A 162 1.16 20.81 11.85
N ALA A 163 0.46 19.78 12.31
CA ALA A 163 0.92 18.41 12.18
C ALA A 163 0.20 17.72 11.01
N VAL A 164 0.94 16.89 10.28
CA VAL A 164 0.39 15.92 9.34
C VAL A 164 0.55 14.56 9.99
N CYS A 165 -0.54 13.79 10.02
CA CYS A 165 -0.54 12.40 10.45
C CYS A 165 -1.12 11.57 9.30
N ASP A 166 -0.25 10.89 8.57
CA ASP A 166 -0.64 9.95 7.53
C ASP A 166 -0.59 8.54 8.13
N ALA A 167 -1.78 7.99 8.44
CA ALA A 167 -1.93 6.65 8.98
C ALA A 167 -2.27 5.68 7.85
N GLY A 168 -1.24 5.24 7.13
CA GLY A 168 -1.35 4.40 5.96
C GLY A 168 -1.53 2.91 6.25
N GLY A 169 -1.35 2.10 5.20
CA GLY A 169 -1.48 0.65 5.28
C GLY A 169 -0.35 -0.01 6.07
N SER A 170 0.89 0.45 5.89
CA SER A 170 2.09 -0.17 6.43
C SER A 170 2.97 0.76 7.29
N THR A 171 2.75 2.06 7.19
CA THR A 171 3.45 3.09 7.98
C THR A 171 2.46 4.09 8.54
N VAL A 172 2.80 4.66 9.70
CA VAL A 172 2.23 5.91 10.18
C VAL A 172 3.34 6.95 10.17
N ASP A 173 3.12 8.00 9.38
CA ASP A 173 4.05 9.10 9.17
C ASP A 173 3.50 10.35 9.87
N THR A 174 4.27 10.90 10.81
CA THR A 174 3.90 12.13 11.53
C THR A 174 4.98 13.18 11.37
N THR A 175 4.57 14.36 10.88
CA THR A 175 5.48 15.49 10.68
C THR A 175 4.87 16.77 11.22
N LEU A 176 5.67 17.56 11.94
CA LEU A 176 5.30 18.90 12.40
C LEU A 176 5.93 19.94 11.48
N TYR A 177 5.10 20.67 10.76
CA TYR A 177 5.53 21.75 9.87
C TYR A 177 5.28 23.12 10.48
N SER A 178 6.19 24.05 10.22
CA SER A 178 5.96 25.48 10.33
C SER A 178 5.92 26.11 8.93
N VAL A 179 4.93 26.94 8.68
CA VAL A 179 4.83 27.72 7.43
C VAL A 179 5.81 28.87 7.50
N THR A 180 6.81 28.89 6.63
CA THR A 180 7.80 29.99 6.55
C THR A 180 7.42 31.04 5.51
N SER A 181 6.77 30.62 4.41
CA SER A 181 6.18 31.52 3.43
C SER A 181 5.03 30.84 2.71
N MET A 182 4.05 31.64 2.28
CA MET A 182 2.95 31.21 1.40
C MET A 182 3.12 31.67 -0.05
N ARG A 183 3.98 32.66 -0.31
CA ARG A 183 4.18 33.26 -1.65
C ARG A 183 5.67 33.56 -1.93
N PRO A 184 6.14 33.48 -3.19
CA PRO A 184 5.40 33.00 -4.37
C PRO A 184 5.09 31.50 -4.32
N ASN A 185 5.83 30.73 -3.53
CA ASN A 185 5.61 29.30 -3.29
C ASN A 185 5.41 29.04 -1.79
N LEU A 186 4.65 28.00 -1.46
CA LEU A 186 4.61 27.46 -0.11
C LEU A 186 6.00 26.99 0.30
N LYS A 187 6.45 27.42 1.47
CA LYS A 187 7.67 26.94 2.10
C LYS A 187 7.35 26.42 3.48
N LEU A 188 7.55 25.12 3.66
CA LEU A 188 7.39 24.45 4.94
C LEU A 188 8.78 24.18 5.53
N LYS A 189 8.88 24.31 6.84
CA LYS A 189 10.03 23.88 7.61
C LYS A 189 9.59 22.76 8.55
N GLU A 190 10.28 21.63 8.52
CA GLU A 190 10.11 20.61 9.56
C GLU A 190 10.66 21.16 10.88
N GLU A 191 9.81 21.23 11.90
CA GLU A 191 10.22 21.70 13.23
C GLU A 191 10.97 20.61 14.02
N ARG A 192 10.77 19.35 13.65
CA ARG A 192 11.51 18.19 14.16
C ARG A 192 11.64 17.14 13.07
N ALA A 193 12.59 16.23 13.27
CA ALA A 193 12.69 15.04 12.43
C ALA A 193 11.33 14.31 12.41
N SER A 194 10.84 14.04 11.20
CA SER A 194 9.61 13.30 10.98
C SER A 194 9.66 11.94 11.68
N ALA A 195 8.57 11.56 12.34
CA ALA A 195 8.42 10.23 12.93
C ALA A 195 7.74 9.32 11.91
N CYS A 196 8.46 8.31 11.44
CA CYS A 196 7.91 7.24 10.63
C CYS A 196 7.98 5.97 11.47
N VAL A 197 6.84 5.36 11.75
CA VAL A 197 6.77 4.08 12.46
C VAL A 197 6.10 3.06 11.57
N GLN A 198 6.58 1.83 11.62
CA GLN A 198 5.91 0.74 10.94
C GLN A 198 4.71 0.33 11.80
N ALA A 199 3.59 0.99 11.53
CA ALA A 199 2.27 0.76 12.09
C ALA A 199 1.27 1.01 10.93
N GLY A 200 0.03 0.55 11.05
CA GLY A 200 -0.96 0.79 9.99
C GLY A 200 -1.99 -0.31 9.90
N ALA A 201 -2.85 -0.20 8.89
CA ALA A 201 -3.99 -1.09 8.71
C ALA A 201 -3.61 -2.58 8.62
N ILE A 202 -2.40 -2.90 8.14
CA ILE A 202 -1.91 -4.28 8.05
C ILE A 202 -1.76 -4.95 9.42
N PHE A 203 -1.39 -4.19 10.46
CA PHE A 203 -1.24 -4.73 11.82
C PHE A 203 -2.59 -5.11 12.42
N VAL A 204 -3.65 -4.41 12.04
CA VAL A 204 -5.02 -4.76 12.42
C VAL A 204 -5.41 -6.10 11.78
N ASP A 205 -5.03 -6.32 10.51
CA ASP A 205 -5.26 -7.63 9.84
C ASP A 205 -4.52 -8.77 10.51
N PHE A 206 -3.26 -8.55 10.90
CA PHE A 206 -2.47 -9.56 11.60
C PHE A 206 -3.08 -9.97 12.95
N GLU A 207 -3.57 -9.00 13.73
CA GLU A 207 -4.23 -9.32 15.00
C GLU A 207 -5.57 -10.05 14.77
N VAL A 208 -6.31 -9.72 13.72
CA VAL A 208 -7.50 -10.50 13.33
C VAL A 208 -7.13 -11.90 12.86
N GLU A 209 -6.09 -12.07 12.07
CA GLU A 209 -5.60 -13.38 11.65
C GLU A 209 -5.28 -14.26 12.87
N LYS A 210 -4.50 -13.72 13.81
CA LYS A 210 -4.13 -14.39 15.06
C LYS A 210 -5.35 -14.72 15.90
N HIS A 211 -6.29 -13.78 16.01
CA HIS A 211 -7.54 -13.98 16.73
C HIS A 211 -8.37 -15.10 16.12
N LEU A 212 -8.54 -15.12 14.79
CA LEU A 212 -9.29 -16.13 14.06
C LEU A 212 -8.63 -17.51 14.22
N ARG A 213 -7.32 -17.62 13.99
CA ARG A 213 -6.57 -18.88 14.18
C ARG A 213 -6.78 -19.45 15.57
N ARG A 214 -6.56 -18.64 16.60
CA ARG A 214 -6.73 -19.05 18.00
C ARG A 214 -8.18 -19.48 18.28
N THR A 215 -9.15 -18.70 17.82
CA THR A 215 -10.58 -18.96 18.05
C THR A 215 -11.03 -20.26 17.39
N LEU A 216 -10.62 -20.50 16.14
CA LEU A 216 -10.94 -21.71 15.39
C LEU A 216 -10.25 -22.95 15.98
N THR A 217 -8.97 -22.85 16.32
CA THR A 217 -8.23 -23.96 16.96
C THR A 217 -8.84 -24.32 18.32
N ASN A 218 -9.15 -23.34 19.16
CA ASN A 218 -9.77 -23.58 20.46
C ASN A 218 -11.18 -24.19 20.37
N ALA A 219 -11.86 -23.96 19.24
CA ALA A 219 -13.16 -24.56 18.95
C ALA A 219 -13.08 -25.99 18.39
N GLY A 220 -11.88 -26.56 18.30
CA GLY A 220 -11.65 -27.93 17.82
C GLY A 220 -11.80 -28.09 16.29
N ILE A 221 -11.70 -27.00 15.53
CA ILE A 221 -11.68 -27.06 14.06
C ILE A 221 -10.36 -27.72 13.62
N ASN A 222 -10.43 -28.60 12.62
CA ASN A 222 -9.24 -29.28 12.11
C ASN A 222 -8.24 -28.28 11.49
N SER A 223 -6.97 -28.66 11.43
CA SER A 223 -5.89 -27.77 11.03
C SER A 223 -6.02 -27.22 9.60
N GLU A 224 -6.55 -28.00 8.67
CA GLU A 224 -6.73 -27.59 7.27
C GLU A 224 -7.82 -26.50 7.17
N ASP A 225 -8.98 -26.76 7.76
CA ASP A 225 -10.08 -25.78 7.86
C ASP A 225 -9.65 -24.52 8.63
N VAL A 226 -8.81 -24.64 9.68
CA VAL A 226 -8.28 -23.45 10.38
C VAL A 226 -7.52 -22.55 9.41
N VAL A 227 -6.68 -23.11 8.54
CA VAL A 227 -5.90 -22.34 7.56
C VAL A 227 -6.84 -21.68 6.54
N GLU A 228 -7.74 -22.45 5.95
CA GLU A 228 -8.68 -21.95 4.93
C GLU A 228 -9.63 -20.90 5.51
N TYR A 229 -10.24 -21.17 6.67
CA TYR A 229 -11.23 -20.28 7.25
C TYR A 229 -10.61 -18.99 7.79
N THR A 230 -9.36 -19.06 8.28
CA THR A 230 -8.60 -17.86 8.63
C THR A 230 -8.33 -17.03 7.38
N LYS A 231 -7.86 -17.63 6.28
CA LYS A 231 -7.60 -16.93 5.01
C LYS A 231 -8.86 -16.21 4.50
N THR A 232 -9.99 -16.92 4.49
CA THR A 232 -11.30 -16.38 4.12
C THR A 232 -11.74 -15.24 5.05
N GLY A 233 -11.59 -15.43 6.36
CA GLY A 233 -11.92 -14.44 7.38
C GLY A 233 -11.12 -13.15 7.27
N VAL A 234 -9.80 -13.24 7.08
CA VAL A 234 -8.95 -12.05 6.89
C VAL A 234 -9.33 -11.32 5.60
N LYS A 235 -9.58 -12.05 4.50
CA LYS A 235 -10.00 -11.45 3.22
C LYS A 235 -11.33 -10.70 3.34
N ASP A 236 -12.34 -11.29 4.00
CA ASP A 236 -13.64 -10.65 4.23
C ASP A 236 -13.53 -9.47 5.20
N PHE A 237 -12.71 -9.60 6.26
CA PHE A 237 -12.45 -8.52 7.20
C PHE A 237 -11.79 -7.30 6.54
N GLU A 238 -10.71 -7.51 5.78
CA GLU A 238 -9.98 -6.45 5.09
C GLU A 238 -10.86 -5.75 4.02
N SER A 239 -11.68 -6.54 3.31
CA SER A 239 -12.55 -6.02 2.26
C SER A 239 -13.74 -5.25 2.82
N PHE A 240 -14.30 -5.68 3.95
CA PHE A 240 -15.60 -5.18 4.45
C PHE A 240 -15.56 -4.78 5.91
N ALA A 241 -15.44 -5.75 6.83
CA ALA A 241 -15.78 -5.55 8.24
C ALA A 241 -14.87 -4.53 8.95
N LYS A 242 -13.58 -4.46 8.59
CA LYS A 242 -12.62 -3.52 9.20
C LYS A 242 -13.11 -2.09 9.20
N ARG A 243 -13.67 -1.63 8.07
CA ARG A 243 -14.14 -0.25 7.90
C ARG A 243 -15.47 0.05 8.62
N ALA A 244 -16.16 -0.99 9.09
CA ALA A 244 -17.46 -0.88 9.75
C ALA A 244 -17.37 -0.78 11.28
N PHE A 245 -16.23 -1.15 11.88
CA PHE A 245 -15.97 -0.95 13.30
C PHE A 245 -15.85 0.55 13.61
N LYS A 246 -16.60 1.02 14.60
CA LYS A 246 -16.60 2.42 15.07
C LYS A 246 -16.03 2.57 16.48
N ASP A 247 -16.29 1.57 17.32
CA ASP A 247 -15.90 1.50 18.72
C ASP A 247 -15.89 0.03 19.17
N GLU A 248 -15.43 -0.18 20.41
CA GLU A 248 -15.35 -1.47 21.10
C GLU A 248 -16.71 -2.17 21.33
N THR A 249 -17.82 -1.44 21.20
CA THR A 249 -19.17 -1.98 21.43
C THR A 249 -19.83 -2.52 20.17
N THR A 250 -19.31 -2.12 19.01
CA THR A 250 -19.89 -2.47 17.72
C THR A 250 -19.46 -3.87 17.30
N GLU A 251 -20.42 -4.77 17.10
CA GLU A 251 -20.14 -6.10 16.55
C GLU A 251 -20.19 -6.08 15.03
N GLN A 252 -19.26 -6.79 14.39
CA GLN A 252 -19.26 -7.01 12.94
C GLN A 252 -19.24 -8.50 12.61
N SER A 253 -19.86 -8.83 11.49
CA SER A 253 -19.93 -10.20 11.01
C SER A 253 -18.92 -10.44 9.89
N VAL A 254 -18.02 -11.40 10.10
CA VAL A 254 -16.96 -11.76 9.15
C VAL A 254 -17.23 -13.15 8.57
N THR A 255 -17.21 -13.26 7.24
CA THR A 255 -17.33 -14.56 6.55
C THR A 255 -16.05 -15.36 6.75
N ILE A 256 -16.14 -16.56 7.29
CA ILE A 256 -14.98 -17.46 7.52
C ILE A 256 -15.12 -18.79 6.79
N ALA A 257 -16.33 -19.23 6.45
CA ALA A 257 -16.56 -20.56 5.90
C ALA A 257 -17.80 -20.57 5.00
N HIS A 258 -18.07 -21.74 4.42
CA HIS A 258 -19.26 -21.99 3.61
C HIS A 258 -20.56 -21.83 4.43
N THR A 259 -21.68 -21.54 3.76
CA THR A 259 -22.96 -21.18 4.38
C THR A 259 -23.60 -22.25 5.27
N ARG A 260 -23.15 -23.51 5.18
CA ARG A 260 -23.62 -24.60 6.04
C ARG A 260 -22.84 -24.71 7.36
N PHE A 261 -21.69 -24.06 7.48
CA PHE A 261 -20.90 -24.09 8.69
C PHE A 261 -21.60 -23.31 9.81
N ASN A 262 -21.80 -23.98 10.96
CA ASN A 262 -22.37 -23.39 12.17
C ASN A 262 -21.60 -23.93 13.37
N ASN A 263 -21.23 -23.05 14.29
CA ASN A 263 -20.55 -23.42 15.54
C ASN A 263 -20.92 -22.42 16.63
N THR A 264 -21.68 -22.88 17.64
CA THR A 264 -22.19 -22.04 18.72
C THR A 264 -21.09 -21.54 19.65
N ALA A 265 -20.01 -22.32 19.85
CA ALA A 265 -18.91 -21.96 20.75
C ALA A 265 -18.17 -20.69 20.29
N ILE A 266 -18.11 -20.46 18.98
CA ILE A 266 -17.48 -19.28 18.37
C ILE A 266 -18.50 -18.30 17.81
N ARG A 267 -19.79 -18.43 18.16
CA ARG A 267 -20.88 -17.58 17.63
C ARG A 267 -20.92 -17.55 16.09
N ALA A 268 -20.50 -18.64 15.44
CA ALA A 268 -20.52 -18.75 13.99
C ALA A 268 -21.87 -19.30 13.51
N ARG A 269 -22.53 -18.56 12.61
CA ARG A 269 -23.79 -18.95 11.98
C ARG A 269 -23.71 -18.69 10.48
N ARG A 270 -24.16 -19.66 9.68
CA ARG A 270 -24.18 -19.58 8.21
C ARG A 270 -22.81 -19.19 7.61
N GLY A 271 -21.73 -19.76 8.13
CA GLY A 271 -20.37 -19.49 7.67
C GLY A 271 -19.77 -18.16 8.15
N ARG A 272 -20.47 -17.39 8.99
CA ARG A 272 -20.01 -16.09 9.48
C ARG A 272 -19.78 -16.10 10.97
N ILE A 273 -18.63 -15.60 11.40
CA ILE A 273 -18.29 -15.35 12.81
C ILE A 273 -18.67 -13.92 13.19
N THR A 274 -19.02 -13.69 14.46
CA THR A 274 -19.26 -12.34 14.99
C THR A 274 -18.04 -11.91 15.80
N LEU A 275 -17.43 -10.78 15.42
CA LEU A 275 -16.30 -10.18 16.11
C LEU A 275 -16.78 -8.90 16.82
N SER A 276 -16.39 -8.73 18.08
CA SER A 276 -16.57 -7.48 18.83
C SER A 276 -15.39 -6.54 18.57
N GLY A 277 -15.61 -5.23 18.74
CA GLY A 277 -14.61 -4.19 18.50
C GLY A 277 -13.51 -4.11 19.54
#